data_AF-A0A328T4U4-F1
#
_entry.id   AF-A0A328T4U4-F1
#
_cell.length_a   1.000
_cell.length_b   1.000
_cell.length_c   1.000
_cell.angle_alpha   90.00
_cell.angle_beta   90.00
_cell.angle_gamma   90.00
#
_symmetry.space_group_name_H-M   'P 1'
#
loop_
_entity.id
_entity.type
_entity.pdbx_description
1 polymer ?
#
loop_
_entity_poly.entity_id
_entity_poly.type
_entity_poly.pdbx_seq_one_letter_code
_entity_poly.pdbx_strand_id
1 'polypeptide(L)'
;MGTHYKRLSAKERGTIMALRHVSKSIRAVALCLRRSPSTISRELRRNGGLPCCGRSRSGRSRHRPGYDTVRAGKRAHRLRRKPRRPRKLHRKKTSSGSGSVTTCTSVVSPEQIADILGHSVRRERVLREFLGDTGQEESTPKAGTTTDRKSTC
;
A
#
# COMPACT_ATOMS: atom_id res chain seq x y z
N MET A 1 -13.56 -33.07 -1.72
CA MET A 1 -14.34 -32.34 -2.74
C MET A 1 -14.06 -30.85 -2.66
N GLY A 2 -13.18 -30.33 -3.52
CA GLY A 2 -12.78 -28.92 -3.50
C GLY A 2 -13.97 -28.01 -3.81
N THR A 3 -14.43 -27.24 -2.82
CA THR A 3 -15.49 -26.25 -3.03
C THR A 3 -14.92 -25.10 -3.85
N HIS A 4 -15.23 -25.06 -5.15
CA HIS A 4 -14.82 -23.98 -6.02
C HIS A 4 -15.47 -22.67 -5.53
N TYR A 5 -14.64 -21.72 -5.09
CA TYR A 5 -15.13 -20.45 -4.57
C TYR A 5 -15.84 -19.65 -5.67
N LYS A 6 -17.18 -19.67 -5.68
CA LYS A 6 -18.01 -18.91 -6.61
C LYS A 6 -18.35 -17.54 -6.03
N ARG A 7 -17.78 -16.50 -6.62
CA ARG A 7 -18.10 -15.10 -6.29
C ARG A 7 -19.53 -14.75 -6.72
N LEU A 8 -20.14 -13.78 -6.02
CA LEU A 8 -21.38 -13.18 -6.49
C LEU A 8 -21.15 -12.48 -7.85
N SER A 9 -22.07 -12.68 -8.76
CA SER A 9 -22.22 -11.98 -10.04
C SER A 9 -22.74 -10.55 -9.84
N ALA A 10 -22.73 -9.75 -10.91
CA ALA A 10 -23.36 -8.42 -10.88
C ALA A 10 -24.88 -8.53 -10.66
N LYS A 11 -25.52 -9.50 -11.34
CA LYS A 11 -26.95 -9.80 -11.21
C LYS A 11 -27.34 -10.14 -9.77
N GLU A 12 -26.64 -11.09 -9.13
CA GLU A 12 -26.91 -11.46 -7.74
C GLU A 12 -26.78 -10.26 -6.79
N ARG A 13 -25.82 -9.35 -7.02
CA ARG A 13 -25.71 -8.12 -6.22
C ARG A 13 -26.91 -7.19 -6.45
N GLY A 14 -27.34 -6.99 -7.70
CA GLY A 14 -28.54 -6.21 -8.04
C GLY A 14 -29.77 -6.72 -7.30
N THR A 15 -29.97 -8.04 -7.30
CA THR A 15 -31.08 -8.68 -6.58
C THR A 15 -30.98 -8.48 -5.06
N ILE A 16 -29.78 -8.57 -4.47
CA ILE A 16 -29.59 -8.26 -3.04
C ILE A 16 -30.05 -6.83 -2.74
N MET A 17 -29.68 -5.86 -3.58
CA MET A 17 -30.09 -4.46 -3.38
C MET A 17 -31.59 -4.27 -3.43
N ALA A 18 -32.24 -4.80 -4.48
CA ALA A 18 -33.68 -4.73 -4.63
C ALA A 18 -34.42 -5.36 -3.45
N LEU A 19 -34.05 -6.59 -3.06
CA LEU A 19 -34.71 -7.28 -1.95
C LEU A 19 -34.47 -6.63 -0.59
N ARG A 20 -33.31 -5.99 -0.39
CA ARG A 20 -33.02 -5.24 0.83
C ARG A 20 -33.75 -3.90 0.87
N HIS A 21 -34.06 -3.30 -0.27
CA HIS A 21 -34.92 -2.12 -0.36
C HIS A 21 -36.37 -2.45 0.06
N VAL A 22 -36.83 -3.67 -0.22
CA VAL A 22 -38.13 -4.21 0.24
C VAL A 22 -38.02 -4.87 1.64
N SER A 23 -36.98 -4.54 2.41
CA SER A 23 -36.78 -5.02 3.79
C SER A 23 -36.79 -6.55 4.00
N LYS A 24 -36.51 -7.35 2.96
CA LYS A 24 -36.48 -8.81 3.08
C LYS A 24 -35.32 -9.28 3.96
N SER A 25 -35.57 -10.33 4.75
CA SER A 25 -34.57 -10.93 5.64
C SER A 25 -33.41 -11.56 4.87
N ILE A 26 -32.25 -11.71 5.52
CA ILE A 26 -31.07 -12.34 4.90
C ILE A 26 -31.38 -13.77 4.44
N ARG A 27 -32.17 -14.52 5.23
CA ARG A 27 -32.59 -15.88 4.88
C ARG A 27 -33.48 -15.90 3.64
N ALA A 28 -34.44 -14.98 3.53
CA ALA A 28 -35.30 -14.86 2.34
C ALA A 28 -34.49 -14.52 1.07
N VAL A 29 -33.54 -13.59 1.17
CA VAL A 29 -32.62 -13.25 0.07
C VAL A 29 -31.77 -14.45 -0.34
N ALA A 30 -31.27 -15.21 0.64
CA ALA A 30 -30.46 -16.39 0.41
C ALA A 30 -31.25 -17.50 -0.32
N LEU A 31 -32.50 -17.73 0.07
CA LEU A 31 -33.41 -18.66 -0.61
C LEU A 31 -33.67 -18.24 -2.06
N CYS A 32 -34.00 -16.97 -2.29
CA CYS A 32 -34.23 -16.42 -3.63
C CYS A 32 -33.02 -16.59 -4.56
N LEU A 33 -31.81 -16.39 -4.03
CA LEU A 33 -30.56 -16.52 -4.80
C LEU A 33 -30.00 -17.95 -4.84
N ARG A 34 -30.62 -18.90 -4.12
CA ARG A 34 -30.10 -20.26 -3.90
C ARG A 34 -28.64 -20.25 -3.41
N ARG A 35 -28.33 -19.34 -2.48
CA ARG A 35 -27.01 -19.18 -1.86
C ARG A 35 -27.09 -19.40 -0.36
N SER A 36 -25.95 -19.69 0.26
CA SER A 36 -25.90 -19.79 1.71
C SER A 36 -26.16 -18.41 2.37
N PRO A 37 -26.91 -18.34 3.47
CA PRO A 37 -27.13 -17.09 4.22
C PRO A 37 -25.83 -16.44 4.68
N SER A 38 -24.80 -17.25 4.97
CA SER A 38 -23.47 -16.78 5.35
C SER A 38 -22.79 -15.99 4.23
N THR A 39 -23.01 -16.35 2.97
CA THR A 39 -22.49 -15.62 1.80
C THR A 39 -23.10 -14.23 1.72
N ILE A 40 -24.43 -14.14 1.86
CA ILE A 40 -25.17 -12.87 1.83
C ILE A 40 -24.76 -11.98 3.02
N SER A 41 -24.72 -12.53 4.23
CA SER A 41 -24.28 -11.81 5.44
C SER A 41 -22.86 -11.25 5.29
N ARG A 42 -21.92 -12.04 4.76
CA ARG A 42 -20.54 -11.56 4.52
C ARG A 42 -20.50 -10.46 3.47
N GLU A 43 -21.32 -10.52 2.42
CA GLU A 43 -21.40 -9.47 1.40
C GLU A 43 -21.95 -8.16 1.98
N LEU A 44 -23.04 -8.24 2.74
CA LEU A 44 -23.67 -7.08 3.39
C LEU A 44 -22.71 -6.41 4.39
N ARG A 45 -22.02 -7.20 5.24
CA ARG A 45 -21.04 -6.66 6.20
C ARG A 45 -19.90 -5.91 5.52
N ARG A 46 -19.36 -6.46 4.43
CA ARG A 46 -18.23 -5.86 3.72
C ARG A 46 -18.61 -4.58 2.97
N ASN A 47 -19.82 -4.52 2.43
CA ASN A 47 -20.24 -3.42 1.56
C ASN A 47 -21.23 -2.45 2.22
N GLY A 48 -21.51 -2.60 3.52
CA GLY A 48 -22.28 -1.64 4.31
C GLY A 48 -23.78 -1.80 4.29
N GLY A 49 -24.30 -2.97 3.91
CA GLY A 49 -25.73 -3.28 3.93
C GLY A 49 -26.27 -3.79 5.27
N LEU A 50 -25.43 -3.81 6.31
CA LEU A 50 -25.83 -4.07 7.69
C LEU A 50 -25.52 -2.84 8.54
N PRO A 51 -26.40 -2.44 9.47
CA PRO A 51 -26.09 -1.40 10.43
C PRO A 51 -24.81 -1.80 11.18
N CYS A 52 -23.88 -0.86 11.25
CA CYS A 52 -22.61 -1.10 11.91
C CYS A 52 -22.90 -1.25 13.41
N CYS A 53 -22.75 -2.44 13.98
CA CYS A 53 -22.78 -2.64 15.43
C CYS A 53 -21.57 -2.00 16.14
N GLY A 54 -20.59 -1.51 15.39
CA GLY A 54 -19.50 -0.69 15.92
C GLY A 54 -19.90 0.78 15.92
N ARG A 55 -20.00 1.36 17.14
CA ARG A 55 -20.10 2.81 17.36
C ARG A 55 -19.12 3.52 16.43
N SER A 56 -19.60 4.52 15.68
CA SER A 56 -18.70 5.39 14.94
C SER A 56 -17.71 6.00 15.94
N ARG A 57 -16.41 5.77 15.76
CA ARG A 57 -15.35 6.39 16.60
C ARG A 57 -15.35 7.92 16.53
N SER A 58 -16.12 8.50 15.60
CA SER A 58 -16.43 9.93 15.57
C SER A 58 -17.95 10.09 15.73
N GLY A 59 -18.40 10.93 16.66
CA GLY A 59 -19.82 11.11 17.05
C GLY A 59 -20.80 11.51 15.93
N ARG A 60 -20.38 11.61 14.67
CA ARG A 60 -21.30 11.66 13.52
C ARG A 60 -21.75 10.25 13.15
N SER A 61 -23.06 10.02 13.22
CA SER A 61 -23.69 8.91 12.51
C SER A 61 -23.26 9.00 11.05
N ARG A 62 -22.40 8.07 10.60
CA ARG A 62 -22.20 7.86 9.17
C ARG A 62 -23.53 7.29 8.71
N HIS A 63 -24.44 8.15 8.26
CA HIS A 63 -25.61 7.73 7.52
C HIS A 63 -25.08 6.93 6.34
N ARG A 64 -25.07 5.60 6.49
CA ARG A 64 -24.49 4.71 5.51
C ARG A 64 -25.65 4.38 4.58
N PRO A 65 -25.71 4.96 3.37
CA PRO A 65 -26.73 4.59 2.41
C PRO A 65 -26.57 3.08 2.20
N GLY A 66 -27.65 2.33 2.35
CA GLY A 66 -27.67 0.90 2.66
C GLY A 66 -26.76 0.00 1.81
N TYR A 67 -27.31 -0.99 1.15
CA TYR A 67 -26.51 -1.84 0.27
C TYR A 67 -26.40 -1.20 -1.11
N ASP A 68 -25.20 -0.71 -1.50
CA ASP A 68 -24.93 -0.14 -2.83
C ASP A 68 -24.21 -1.16 -3.73
N THR A 69 -24.85 -1.50 -4.86
CA THR A 69 -24.36 -2.46 -5.86
C THR A 69 -23.18 -1.95 -6.66
N VAL A 70 -23.17 -0.66 -7.00
CA VAL A 70 -22.11 -0.02 -7.78
C VAL A 70 -20.82 -0.03 -6.96
N ARG A 71 -20.92 0.36 -5.68
CA ARG A 71 -19.77 0.30 -4.76
C ARG A 71 -19.28 -1.12 -4.54
N ALA A 72 -20.17 -2.09 -4.37
CA ALA A 72 -19.82 -3.50 -4.24
C ALA A 72 -19.11 -4.04 -5.49
N GLY A 73 -19.61 -3.69 -6.69
CA GLY A 73 -19.01 -4.04 -7.97
C GLY A 73 -17.63 -3.44 -8.18
N LYS A 74 -17.48 -2.12 -7.97
CA LYS A 74 -16.19 -1.42 -8.02
C LYS A 74 -15.16 -2.05 -7.08
N ARG A 75 -15.57 -2.38 -5.84
CA ARG A 75 -14.70 -3.08 -4.88
C ARG A 75 -14.28 -4.46 -5.39
N ALA A 76 -15.21 -5.26 -5.91
CA ALA A 76 -14.91 -6.59 -6.44
C ALA A 76 -13.94 -6.51 -7.64
N HIS A 77 -14.11 -5.54 -8.52
CA HIS A 77 -13.23 -5.29 -9.65
C HIS A 77 -11.82 -4.86 -9.20
N ARG A 78 -11.73 -3.94 -8.24
CA ARG A 78 -10.45 -3.54 -7.64
C ARG A 78 -9.72 -4.72 -7.01
N LEU A 79 -10.43 -5.58 -6.27
CA LEU A 79 -9.83 -6.77 -5.64
C LEU A 79 -9.39 -7.82 -6.66
N ARG A 80 -10.06 -7.93 -7.81
CA ARG A 80 -9.63 -8.78 -8.93
C ARG A 80 -8.29 -8.34 -9.50
N ARG A 81 -8.10 -7.01 -9.65
CA ARG A 81 -6.88 -6.42 -10.20
C ARG A 81 -5.78 -6.22 -9.15
N LYS A 82 -6.09 -6.37 -7.87
CA LYS A 82 -5.10 -6.21 -6.80
C LYS A 82 -4.07 -7.34 -6.91
N PRO A 83 -2.78 -7.01 -7.06
CA PRO A 83 -1.75 -8.04 -7.12
C PRO A 83 -1.70 -8.81 -5.81
N ARG A 84 -1.54 -10.14 -5.89
CA ARG A 84 -1.49 -11.03 -4.71
C ARG A 84 -0.17 -10.93 -3.96
N ARG A 85 0.90 -10.56 -4.66
CA ARG A 85 2.24 -10.37 -4.12
C ARG A 85 2.72 -8.97 -4.50
N PRO A 86 3.49 -8.28 -3.65
CA PRO A 86 4.14 -7.04 -4.05
C PRO A 86 4.96 -7.30 -5.31
N ARG A 87 5.01 -6.32 -6.21
CA ARG A 87 5.83 -6.43 -7.42
C ARG A 87 7.29 -6.45 -6.96
N LYS A 88 8.08 -7.36 -7.52
CA LYS A 88 9.52 -7.46 -7.23
C LYS A 88 10.27 -6.18 -7.63
N LEU A 89 9.76 -5.46 -8.64
CA LEU A 89 10.28 -4.18 -9.07
C LEU A 89 9.48 -3.05 -8.43
N HIS A 90 10.14 -2.22 -7.62
CA HIS A 90 9.54 -1.01 -7.08
C HIS A 90 9.38 0.01 -8.21
N ARG A 91 8.24 0.70 -8.27
CA ARG A 91 8.05 1.80 -9.23
C ARG A 91 8.77 3.09 -8.81
N LYS A 92 9.46 3.10 -7.65
CA LYS A 92 10.30 4.26 -7.31
C LYS A 92 11.37 4.43 -8.38
N LYS A 93 11.36 5.59 -9.03
CA LYS A 93 12.50 6.09 -9.76
C LYS A 93 13.71 6.06 -8.84
N THR A 94 14.81 5.62 -9.41
CA THR A 94 16.18 5.79 -8.96
C THR A 94 16.45 7.21 -8.47
N SER A 95 16.96 7.36 -7.26
CA SER A 95 17.73 8.56 -6.86
C SER A 95 19.06 8.22 -6.17
N SER A 96 19.46 6.95 -6.14
CA SER A 96 20.76 6.53 -5.64
C SER A 96 21.07 5.12 -6.18
N GLY A 97 21.43 5.10 -7.46
CA GLY A 97 21.70 3.90 -8.24
C GLY A 97 21.86 4.24 -9.72
N SER A 98 22.31 5.46 -10.02
CA SER A 98 22.81 5.85 -11.33
C SER A 98 24.26 5.41 -11.42
N GLY A 99 24.45 4.17 -11.83
CA GLY A 99 25.76 3.67 -12.21
C GLY A 99 25.54 2.31 -12.81
N SER A 100 25.75 2.19 -14.13
CA SER A 100 25.86 0.94 -14.90
C SER A 100 24.61 0.35 -15.60
N VAL A 101 23.71 1.13 -16.22
CA VAL A 101 22.91 0.55 -17.35
C VAL A 101 22.53 1.52 -18.49
N THR A 102 23.07 2.74 -18.55
CA THR A 102 22.72 3.68 -19.65
C THR A 102 23.94 4.39 -20.23
N THR A 103 24.90 3.61 -20.72
CA THR A 103 25.95 4.11 -21.63
C THR A 103 26.24 3.08 -22.72
N CYS A 104 25.21 2.46 -23.30
CA CYS A 104 25.38 1.58 -24.49
C CYS A 104 24.72 2.15 -25.75
N THR A 105 24.35 3.43 -25.76
CA THR A 105 23.75 4.08 -26.94
C THR A 105 24.62 5.21 -27.50
N SER A 106 25.85 5.37 -27.01
CA SER A 106 26.81 6.35 -27.52
C SER A 106 28.16 5.67 -27.71
N VAL A 107 28.83 6.04 -28.80
CA VAL A 107 30.01 5.46 -29.48
C VAL A 107 31.31 5.53 -28.65
N VAL A 108 31.23 5.32 -27.34
CA VAL A 108 32.34 5.59 -26.41
C VAL A 108 32.91 4.25 -25.94
N SER A 109 34.21 4.06 -26.19
CA SER A 109 34.94 2.85 -25.81
C SER A 109 34.98 2.71 -24.28
N PRO A 110 34.98 1.47 -23.72
CA PRO A 110 35.14 1.23 -22.29
C PRO A 110 36.35 1.96 -21.68
N GLU A 111 37.43 2.13 -22.44
CA GLU A 111 38.64 2.82 -21.99
C GLU A 111 38.43 4.33 -21.84
N GLN A 112 37.65 4.96 -22.72
CA GLN A 112 37.34 6.39 -22.64
C GLN A 112 36.44 6.70 -21.43
N ILE A 113 35.57 5.76 -21.04
CA ILE A 113 34.78 5.87 -19.82
C ILE A 113 35.70 5.80 -18.59
N ALA A 114 36.68 4.88 -18.60
CA ALA A 114 37.66 4.76 -17.52
C ALA A 114 38.53 6.03 -17.38
N ASP A 115 38.95 6.63 -18.50
CA ASP A 115 39.71 7.88 -18.50
C ASP A 115 38.89 9.06 -17.97
N ILE A 116 37.64 9.23 -18.41
CA ILE A 116 36.74 10.30 -17.90
C ILE A 116 36.54 10.16 -16.38
N LEU A 117 36.32 8.93 -15.92
CA LEU A 117 36.19 8.64 -14.48
C LEU A 117 37.53 8.87 -13.76
N GLY A 118 38.66 8.46 -14.33
CA GLY A 118 39.99 8.68 -13.76
C GLY A 118 40.37 10.16 -13.64
N HIS A 119 39.96 11.00 -14.59
CA HIS A 119 40.17 12.45 -14.53
C HIS A 119 39.34 13.13 -13.45
N SER A 120 38.12 12.63 -13.17
CA SER A 120 37.25 13.17 -12.12
C SER A 120 37.85 12.98 -10.71
N VAL A 121 38.39 11.78 -10.44
CA VAL A 121 39.04 11.44 -9.15
C VAL A 121 40.35 12.23 -8.98
N ARG A 122 41.10 12.45 -10.06
CA ARG A 122 42.34 13.25 -10.05
C ARG A 122 42.06 14.73 -9.75
N ARG A 123 40.94 15.27 -10.26
CA ARG A 123 40.50 16.65 -10.03
C ARG A 123 40.04 16.88 -8.59
N GLU A 124 39.33 15.92 -8.00
CA GLU A 124 38.98 15.96 -6.58
C GLU A 124 40.21 15.87 -5.66
N ARG A 125 41.23 15.08 -6.06
CA ARG A 125 42.49 14.98 -5.31
C ARG A 125 43.29 16.29 -5.34
N VAL A 126 43.41 16.90 -6.52
CA VAL A 126 44.04 18.22 -6.68
C VAL A 126 43.27 19.30 -5.91
N LEU A 127 41.93 19.26 -5.89
CA LEU A 127 41.14 20.22 -5.11
C LEU A 127 41.31 20.03 -3.59
N ARG A 128 41.46 18.79 -3.12
CA ARG A 128 41.81 18.51 -1.71
C ARG A 128 43.24 18.92 -1.36
N GLU A 129 44.18 18.84 -2.30
CA GLU A 129 45.56 19.30 -2.10
C GLU A 129 45.66 20.83 -2.14
N PHE A 130 44.84 21.51 -2.97
CA PHE A 130 44.80 22.98 -3.05
C PHE A 130 44.05 23.64 -1.87
N LEU A 131 43.03 22.99 -1.33
CA LEU A 131 42.31 23.43 -0.13
C LEU A 131 42.89 22.67 1.07
N GLY A 132 44.08 23.07 1.51
CA GLY A 132 44.80 22.43 2.60
C GLY A 132 43.94 22.18 3.85
N ASP A 133 44.24 21.07 4.54
CA ASP A 133 43.66 20.65 5.81
C ASP A 133 43.60 21.82 6.82
N THR A 134 42.44 22.47 6.93
CA THR A 134 42.10 23.18 8.16
C THR A 134 41.59 22.13 9.14
N GLY A 135 42.51 21.54 9.90
CA GLY A 135 42.16 20.83 11.11
C GLY A 135 41.43 21.77 12.06
N GLN A 136 40.23 21.39 12.49
CA GLN A 136 39.71 21.73 13.80
C GLN A 136 39.02 20.50 14.38
N GLU A 137 39.52 20.08 15.53
CA GLU A 137 38.91 19.12 16.42
C GLU A 137 37.58 19.68 16.94
N GLU A 138 36.46 19.10 16.52
CA GLU A 138 35.22 19.24 17.28
C GLU A 138 35.14 18.13 18.32
N SER A 139 35.51 18.50 19.54
CA SER A 139 35.26 17.76 20.77
C SER A 139 33.79 17.40 20.91
N THR A 140 33.48 16.11 20.92
CA THR A 140 32.16 15.55 21.23
C THR A 140 31.69 15.92 22.64
N PRO A 141 30.45 16.41 22.84
CA PRO A 141 29.90 16.52 24.19
C PRO A 141 29.54 15.14 24.76
N LYS A 142 30.06 14.87 25.96
CA LYS A 142 29.80 13.67 26.77
C LYS A 142 28.29 13.45 26.99
N ALA A 143 27.79 12.28 26.61
CA ALA A 143 26.45 11.82 26.99
C ALA A 143 26.39 11.60 28.50
N GLY A 144 25.67 12.48 29.20
CA GLY A 144 25.33 12.31 30.60
C GLY A 144 24.39 11.13 30.80
N THR A 145 24.82 10.15 31.61
CA THR A 145 23.96 9.12 32.18
C THR A 145 23.12 9.75 33.29
N THR A 146 21.83 9.98 33.04
CA THR A 146 20.85 10.27 34.09
C THR A 146 19.91 9.08 34.21
N THR A 147 20.32 8.09 35.00
CA THR A 147 19.38 7.18 35.65
C THR A 147 18.81 7.91 36.85
N ASP A 148 17.62 8.50 36.70
CA ASP A 148 16.82 8.94 37.83
C ASP A 148 15.69 7.93 38.11
N ARG A 149 15.54 7.68 39.40
CA ARG A 149 14.62 6.74 40.04
C ARG A 149 13.25 7.40 40.19
N LYS A 150 12.19 6.60 40.08
CA LYS A 150 10.89 6.72 40.77
C LYS A 150 10.22 5.35 40.54
N SER A 151 10.05 4.43 41.50
CA SER A 151 9.61 4.53 42.89
C SER A 151 8.38 5.43 43.06
N THR A 152 7.18 4.85 42.97
CA THR A 152 6.13 4.90 44.01
C THR A 152 4.85 4.21 43.52
N CYS A 153 4.27 3.40 44.42
CA CYS A 153 2.90 2.89 44.52
C CYS A 153 2.17 2.37 43.28
#